data_AF-A0A2V8Y463-F1
#
_entry.id   AF-A0A2V8Y463-F1
#
_cell.length_a   1.000
_cell.length_b   1.000
_cell.length_c   1.000
_cell.angle_alpha   90.00
_cell.angle_beta   90.00
_cell.angle_gamma   90.00
#
_symmetry.space_group_name_H-M   'P 1'
#
loop_
_entity.id
_entity.type
_entity.pdbx_description
1 polymer ?
#
loop_
_entity_poly.entity_id
_entity_poly.type
_entity_poly.pdbx_seq_one_letter_code
_entity_poly.pdbx_strand_id
1 'polypeptide(L)'
;MESLFEKLSQEQHLRGLNQDAFAHRGAEILGTLNARTPIREGNGRTQREFVRALAHKNGYWADWSKVSREELYKASDVSFMRGENTLFEELLKTAIEPIS
;
A
#
# COMPACT_ATOMS: atom_id res chain seq x y z
N MET A 1 7.51 15.01 -2.35
CA MET A 1 7.36 14.01 -1.25
C MET A 1 6.69 14.62 -0.04
N GLU A 2 6.98 15.88 0.27
CA GLU A 2 6.35 16.68 1.34
C GLU A 2 4.83 16.48 1.40
N SER A 3 4.10 16.63 0.28
CA SER A 3 2.63 16.51 0.29
C SER A 3 2.05 15.13 0.64
N LEU A 4 2.79 14.03 0.49
CA LEU A 4 2.29 12.70 0.90
C LEU A 4 2.47 12.50 2.40
N PHE A 5 3.67 12.80 2.91
CA PHE A 5 3.98 12.62 4.32
C PHE A 5 3.26 13.65 5.21
N GLU A 6 3.03 14.86 4.71
CA GLU A 6 2.17 15.85 5.35
C GLU A 6 0.74 15.34 5.47
N LYS A 7 0.14 14.84 4.38
CA LYS A 7 -1.20 14.24 4.40
C LYS A 7 -1.29 13.08 5.39
N LEU A 8 -0.32 12.15 5.34
CA LEU A 8 -0.23 11.05 6.30
C LEU A 8 -0.14 11.53 7.75
N SER A 9 0.61 12.61 8.01
CA SER A 9 0.70 13.21 9.33
C SER A 9 -0.65 13.80 9.78
N GLN A 10 -1.37 14.48 8.89
CA GLN A 10 -2.71 15.03 9.19
C GLN A 10 -3.75 13.93 9.42
N GLU A 11 -3.61 12.80 8.73
CA GLU A 11 -4.42 11.59 8.90
C GLU A 11 -3.97 10.73 10.10
N GLN A 12 -3.16 11.29 11.00
CA GLN A 12 -2.62 10.61 12.18
C GLN A 12 -1.95 9.27 11.88
N HIS A 13 -1.34 9.15 10.69
CA HIS A 13 -0.72 7.93 10.19
C HIS A 13 -1.66 6.73 10.14
N LEU A 14 -2.93 6.96 9.78
CA LEU A 14 -3.98 5.94 9.63
C LEU A 14 -4.39 5.25 10.93
N ARG A 15 -4.14 5.91 12.07
CA ARG A 15 -4.43 5.36 13.40
C ARG A 15 -5.93 5.08 13.58
N GLY A 16 -6.25 3.88 14.03
CA GLY A 16 -7.61 3.48 14.39
C GLY A 16 -8.52 3.12 13.22
N LEU A 17 -7.99 3.08 11.98
CA LEU A 17 -8.75 2.57 10.85
C LEU A 17 -8.98 1.06 10.98
N ASN A 18 -10.18 0.61 10.59
CA ASN A 18 -10.46 -0.81 10.39
C ASN A 18 -9.73 -1.32 9.14
N GLN A 19 -9.73 -2.65 8.94
CA GLN A 19 -8.96 -3.31 7.90
C GLN A 19 -9.30 -2.79 6.49
N ASP A 20 -10.59 -2.63 6.18
CA ASP A 20 -11.03 -2.13 4.87
C ASP A 20 -10.59 -0.68 4.61
N ALA A 21 -10.78 0.20 5.59
CA ALA A 21 -10.36 1.60 5.49
C ALA A 21 -8.84 1.73 5.41
N PHE A 22 -8.10 0.88 6.13
CA PHE A 22 -6.64 0.82 6.04
C PHE A 22 -6.20 0.35 4.65
N ALA A 23 -6.80 -0.72 4.11
CA ALA A 23 -6.47 -1.24 2.79
C ALA A 23 -6.73 -0.19 1.70
N HIS A 24 -7.89 0.47 1.75
CA HIS A 24 -8.25 1.53 0.83
C HIS A 24 -7.21 2.66 0.84
N ARG A 25 -6.91 3.21 2.03
CA ARG A 25 -5.97 4.32 2.13
C ARG A 25 -4.52 3.91 1.83
N GLY A 26 -4.14 2.70 2.22
CA GLY A 26 -2.86 2.08 1.87
C GLY A 26 -2.67 1.95 0.35
N ALA A 27 -3.74 1.65 -0.38
CA ALA A 27 -3.71 1.55 -1.84
C ALA A 27 -3.46 2.91 -2.51
N GLU A 28 -4.08 3.97 -2.01
CA GLU A 28 -3.82 5.34 -2.50
C GLU A 28 -2.38 5.79 -2.24
N ILE A 29 -1.82 5.41 -1.09
CA ILE A 29 -0.42 5.67 -0.75
C ILE A 29 0.51 4.90 -1.69
N LEU A 30 0.26 3.59 -1.91
CA LEU A 30 1.01 2.78 -2.87
C LEU A 30 0.94 3.38 -4.27
N GLY A 31 -0.25 3.76 -4.73
CA GLY A 31 -0.44 4.42 -6.03
C GLY A 31 0.36 5.71 -6.14
N THR A 32 0.36 6.54 -5.09
CA THR A 32 1.14 7.79 -5.05
C THR A 32 2.64 7.53 -5.13
N LEU A 33 3.15 6.50 -4.46
CA LEU A 33 4.56 6.09 -4.55
C LEU A 33 4.88 5.50 -5.94
N ASN A 34 3.99 4.67 -6.46
CA ASN A 34 4.11 3.97 -7.73
C ASN A 34 4.13 4.92 -8.93
N ALA A 35 3.31 5.99 -8.90
CA ALA A 35 3.28 7.03 -9.92
C ALA A 35 4.64 7.72 -10.15
N ARG A 36 5.51 7.73 -9.13
CA ARG A 36 6.87 8.32 -9.23
C ARG A 36 7.90 7.30 -9.68
N THR A 37 7.81 6.10 -9.14
CA THR A 37 8.75 5.02 -9.41
C THR A 37 7.97 3.71 -9.45
N PRO A 38 7.57 3.22 -10.63
CA PRO A 38 6.76 2.03 -10.75
C PRO A 38 7.40 0.80 -10.09
N ILE A 39 6.57 -0.14 -9.63
CA ILE A 39 7.03 -1.40 -9.05
C ILE A 39 7.86 -2.17 -10.10
N ARG A 40 9.17 -2.17 -9.89
CA ARG A 40 10.15 -3.06 -10.52
C ARG A 40 11.03 -3.69 -9.44
N GLU A 41 12.01 -4.49 -9.83
CA GLU A 41 13.01 -5.00 -8.90
C GLU A 41 13.74 -3.83 -8.21
N GLY A 42 13.90 -3.87 -6.88
CA GLY A 42 14.37 -2.73 -6.10
C GLY A 42 13.23 -1.85 -5.55
N ASN A 43 12.64 -0.98 -6.37
CA ASN A 43 11.62 0.00 -5.95
C ASN A 43 10.39 -0.65 -5.30
N GLY A 44 9.96 -1.80 -5.84
CA GLY A 44 8.83 -2.55 -5.27
C GLY A 44 9.09 -3.04 -3.85
N ARG A 45 10.34 -3.39 -3.50
CA ARG A 45 10.68 -3.81 -2.14
C ARG A 45 10.53 -2.65 -1.16
N THR A 46 11.09 -1.49 -1.50
CA THR A 46 10.99 -0.29 -0.64
C THR A 46 9.54 0.14 -0.40
N GLN A 47 8.70 0.11 -1.44
CA GLN A 47 7.27 0.46 -1.31
C GLN A 47 6.51 -0.52 -0.42
N ARG A 48 6.72 -1.83 -0.61
CA ARG A 48 6.08 -2.85 0.22
C ARG A 48 6.56 -2.81 1.67
N GLU A 49 7.84 -2.52 1.90
CA GLU A 49 8.39 -2.36 3.25
C GLU A 49 7.85 -1.12 3.95
N PHE A 50 7.66 -0.01 3.22
CA PHE A 50 7.00 1.18 3.76
C PHE A 50 5.58 0.86 4.23
N VAL A 51 4.79 0.18 3.40
CA VAL A 51 3.43 -0.23 3.77
C VAL A 51 3.42 -1.25 4.89
N ARG A 52 4.35 -2.21 4.91
CA ARG A 52 4.49 -3.19 5.99
C ARG A 52 4.76 -2.51 7.34
N ALA A 53 5.65 -1.52 7.37
CA ALA A 53 5.92 -0.74 8.57
C ALA A 53 4.71 0.10 9.01
N LEU A 54 4.00 0.71 8.07
CA LEU A 54 2.78 1.47 8.35
C LEU A 54 1.65 0.56 8.88
N ALA A 55 1.47 -0.63 8.31
CA ALA A 55 0.52 -1.64 8.76
C ALA A 55 0.83 -2.07 10.19
N HIS A 56 2.09 -2.41 10.46
CA HIS A 56 2.53 -2.86 11.78
C HIS A 56 2.28 -1.79 12.86
N LYS A 57 2.54 -0.51 12.56
CA LYS A 57 2.24 0.61 13.48
C LYS A 57 0.75 0.73 13.81
N ASN A 58 -0.13 0.23 12.93
CA ASN A 58 -1.58 0.32 13.05
C ASN A 58 -2.24 -1.02 13.46
N GLY A 59 -1.46 -1.98 13.97
CA GLY A 59 -1.99 -3.24 14.48
C GLY A 59 -2.28 -4.28 13.39
N TYR A 60 -1.68 -4.15 12.22
CA TYR A 60 -1.82 -5.11 11.13
C TYR A 60 -0.46 -5.70 10.71
N TRP A 61 -0.43 -6.99 10.41
CA TRP A 61 0.64 -7.62 9.66
C TRP A 61 0.34 -7.50 8.17
N ALA A 62 1.35 -7.22 7.34
CA ALA A 62 1.22 -7.25 5.89
C ALA A 62 2.05 -8.41 5.33
N ASP A 63 1.39 -9.52 5.03
CA ASP A 63 1.99 -10.72 4.47
C ASP A 63 1.94 -10.70 2.94
N TRP A 64 3.00 -10.13 2.35
CA TRP A 64 3.15 -10.07 0.90
C TRP A 64 3.37 -11.43 0.23
N SER A 65 3.57 -12.53 0.98
CA SER A 65 3.65 -13.87 0.39
C SER A 65 2.28 -14.37 -0.10
N LYS A 66 1.19 -13.76 0.37
CA LYS A 66 -0.20 -14.05 -0.05
C LYS A 66 -0.57 -13.45 -1.39
N VAL A 67 0.32 -12.65 -1.97
CA VAL A 67 0.13 -11.97 -3.24
C VAL A 67 1.26 -12.33 -4.18
N SER A 68 0.93 -12.69 -5.41
CA SER A 68 1.92 -13.05 -6.42
C SER A 68 2.63 -11.82 -6.98
N ARG A 69 3.82 -12.07 -7.55
CA ARG A 69 4.58 -11.03 -8.29
C ARG A 69 3.78 -10.48 -9.48
N GLU A 70 3.03 -11.34 -10.15
CA GLU A 70 2.22 -10.97 -11.32
C GLU A 70 1.07 -10.03 -10.94
N GLU A 71 0.36 -10.32 -9.84
CA GLU A 71 -0.68 -9.46 -9.31
C GLU A 71 -0.16 -8.08 -8.95
N LEU A 72 0.99 -8.00 -8.26
CA LEU A 72 1.65 -6.74 -7.92
C LEU A 72 2.03 -5.94 -9.17
N TYR A 73 2.50 -6.61 -10.23
CA TYR A 73 2.86 -5.95 -11.49
C TYR A 73 1.62 -5.44 -12.22
N LYS A 74 0.57 -6.25 -12.30
CA LYS A 74 -0.70 -5.84 -12.88
C LYS A 74 -1.30 -4.64 -12.15
N ALA A 75 -1.30 -4.65 -10.81
CA ALA A 75 -1.79 -3.54 -10.00
C ALA A 75 -0.94 -2.27 -10.21
N SER A 76 0.38 -2.43 -10.27
CA SER A 76 1.32 -1.34 -10.58
C SER A 76 1.07 -0.73 -11.96
N ASP A 77 0.87 -1.55 -12.99
CA ASP A 77 0.64 -1.09 -14.35
C ASP A 77 -0.69 -0.34 -14.46
N VAL A 78 -1.76 -0.88 -13.87
CA VAL A 78 -3.08 -0.21 -13.85
C VAL A 78 -2.99 1.13 -13.10
N SER A 79 -2.34 1.15 -11.94
CA SER A 79 -2.13 2.37 -11.16
C SER A 79 -1.30 3.41 -11.92
N PHE A 80 -0.21 2.99 -12.58
CA PHE A 80 0.67 3.90 -13.31
C PHE A 80 0.02 4.44 -14.59
N MET A 81 -0.64 3.58 -15.36
CA MET A 81 -1.22 3.94 -16.66
C MET A 81 -2.56 4.67 -16.55
N ARG A 82 -3.36 4.37 -15.51
CA ARG A 82 -4.73 4.87 -15.37
C ARG A 82 -4.97 5.70 -14.11
N GLY A 83 -4.05 5.69 -13.15
CA GLY A 83 -4.27 6.30 -11.83
C GLY A 83 -5.26 5.52 -10.95
N GLU A 84 -5.63 4.30 -11.34
CA GLU A 84 -6.61 3.46 -10.65
C GLU A 84 -5.91 2.56 -9.61
N ASN A 85 -6.33 2.64 -8.34
CA ASN A 85 -5.69 1.89 -7.24
C ASN A 85 -6.52 0.71 -6.72
N THR A 86 -7.63 0.38 -7.36
CA THR A 86 -8.55 -0.69 -6.93
C THR A 86 -7.84 -2.03 -6.79
N LEU A 87 -6.96 -2.37 -7.74
CA LEU A 87 -6.19 -3.61 -7.65
C LEU A 87 -5.23 -3.59 -6.44
N PHE A 88 -4.57 -2.46 -6.15
CA PHE A 88 -3.75 -2.38 -4.94
C PHE A 88 -4.58 -2.55 -3.66
N GLU A 89 -5.81 -2.03 -3.63
CA GLU A 89 -6.70 -2.21 -2.49
C GLU A 89 -7.10 -3.68 -2.30
N GLU A 90 -7.46 -4.37 -3.37
CA GLU A 90 -7.77 -5.81 -3.35
C GLU A 90 -6.58 -6.62 -2.82
N LEU A 91 -5.37 -6.36 -3.34
CA LEU A 91 -4.16 -7.03 -2.88
C LEU A 91 -3.84 -6.73 -1.41
N LEU A 92 -4.09 -5.50 -0.95
CA LEU A 92 -3.92 -5.15 0.46
C LEU A 92 -4.94 -5.88 1.34
N LYS A 93 -6.22 -5.97 0.95
CA LYS A 93 -7.22 -6.74 1.69
C LYS A 93 -6.81 -8.21 1.85
N THR A 94 -6.17 -8.79 0.84
CA THR A 94 -5.61 -10.14 0.90
C THR A 94 -4.36 -10.22 1.77
N ALA A 95 -3.48 -9.23 1.72
CA ALA A 95 -2.18 -9.26 2.38
C ALA A 95 -2.22 -8.84 3.85
N ILE A 96 -3.14 -7.96 4.26
CA ILE A 96 -3.16 -7.42 5.62
C ILE A 96 -4.02 -8.27 6.56
N GLU A 97 -3.55 -8.47 7.78
CA GLU A 97 -4.26 -9.21 8.83
C GLU A 97 -4.06 -8.55 10.20
N PRO A 98 -5.03 -8.57 11.12
CA PRO A 98 -4.83 -8.06 12.47
C PRO A 98 -3.68 -8.77 13.20
N ILE A 99 -2.82 -8.01 13.88
CA ILE A 99 -1.86 -8.55 14.84
C ILE A 99 -2.66 -9.00 16.06
N SER A 100 -2.56 -10.29 16.40
CA SER A 100 -3.24 -10.91 17.54
C SER A 100 -2.66 -10.45 18.87
#